data_AF-A0A8J6ASK2-F1
#
_entry.id   AF-A0A8J6ASK2-F1
#
_cell.length_a   1.000
_cell.length_b   1.000
_cell.length_c   1.000
_cell.angle_alpha   90.00
_cell.angle_beta   90.00
_cell.angle_gamma   90.00
#
_symmetry.space_group_name_H-M   'P 1'
#
loop_
_entity.id
_entity.type
_entity.pdbx_description
1 polymer ?
#
loop_
_entity_poly.entity_id
_entity_poly.type
_entity_poly.pdbx_seq_one_letter_code
_entity_poly.pdbx_strand_id
1 'polypeptide(L)'
;MFDTTKHTALTRARMPRALEVYSHEFDGHLAHIARTPKGMWGWGYSELGQLGFQSSGFVDPTRLTFPACPKVAELEASLPAWEKHGMVTDVSMDGWQTFILTPVGIVAGADSTWYVGPVERENSHLFHPVSVPTGFVPDHIMHAWNTVILSMGDRQVISGVNWYGQLGLGHENDMSGFVDLPFRVDRIMSNDYFNVFLSDRQLLFAGEVPRPIAQSGLLSGYSEGDKCLTATPLRFRERVKGFFCGYELIWVTEGRTHMYSRDKQYSVPFEATAFDSRQVRIRGRYTLSFRNSTGQWFYAKTVSDGVAELVECEAPRWSAEIIPVDLDPWAEL
;
A
#
# COMPACT_ATOMS: atom_id res chain seq x y z
N MET A 1 -15.07 22.97 2.80
CA MET A 1 -16.38 22.62 3.40
C MET A 1 -17.11 21.83 2.32
N PHE A 2 -16.94 20.50 2.30
CA PHE A 2 -17.56 19.64 1.30
C PHE A 2 -18.98 19.30 1.72
N ASP A 3 -19.93 19.48 0.81
CA ASP A 3 -21.34 19.17 1.02
C ASP A 3 -21.55 17.64 0.95
N THR A 4 -21.49 16.98 2.11
CA THR A 4 -21.72 15.54 2.25
C THR A 4 -23.19 15.15 2.09
N THR A 5 -24.12 16.09 1.89
CA THR A 5 -25.56 15.78 1.83
C THR A 5 -26.03 15.22 0.49
N LYS A 6 -25.19 15.25 -0.57
CA LYS A 6 -25.57 14.79 -1.92
C LYS A 6 -25.43 13.29 -2.20
N HIS A 7 -24.90 12.48 -1.29
CA HIS A 7 -24.62 11.05 -1.56
C HIS A 7 -25.38 10.08 -0.63
N THR A 8 -26.61 10.38 -0.23
CA THR A 8 -27.40 9.53 0.70
C THR A 8 -28.37 8.57 0.03
N ALA A 9 -28.52 8.58 -1.30
CA ALA A 9 -29.18 7.49 -2.01
C ALA A 9 -28.23 6.29 -2.09
N LEU A 10 -28.42 5.32 -1.20
CA LEU A 10 -27.77 4.01 -1.22
C LEU A 10 -28.22 3.26 -2.48
N THR A 11 -27.57 3.53 -3.61
CA THR A 11 -27.75 2.75 -4.83
C THR A 11 -27.14 1.38 -4.59
N ARG A 12 -27.97 0.39 -4.26
CA ARG A 12 -27.55 -1.01 -4.24
C ARG A 12 -27.29 -1.46 -5.68
N ALA A 13 -26.05 -1.34 -6.14
CA ALA A 13 -25.63 -1.96 -7.38
C ALA A 13 -25.60 -3.49 -7.21
N ARG A 14 -26.32 -4.24 -8.05
CA ARG A 14 -26.16 -5.69 -8.13
C ARG A 14 -24.92 -5.99 -8.97
N MET A 15 -23.81 -6.25 -8.29
CA MET A 15 -22.61 -6.78 -8.92
C MET A 15 -22.80 -8.26 -9.29
N PRO A 16 -22.17 -8.76 -10.36
CA PRO A 16 -21.90 -10.18 -10.50
C PRO A 16 -21.19 -10.68 -9.24
N ARG A 17 -21.36 -11.96 -8.88
CA ARG A 17 -20.64 -12.55 -7.75
C ARG A 17 -19.12 -12.34 -7.95
N ALA A 18 -18.52 -11.44 -7.17
CA ALA A 18 -17.10 -11.14 -7.23
C ALA A 18 -16.31 -12.35 -6.70
N LEU A 19 -15.18 -12.61 -7.34
CA LEU A 19 -14.19 -13.56 -6.85
C LEU A 19 -13.34 -12.88 -5.79
N GLU A 20 -12.86 -11.67 -6.10
CA GLU A 20 -11.97 -10.87 -5.26
C GLU A 20 -12.38 -9.39 -5.38
N VAL A 21 -12.25 -8.65 -4.29
CA VAL A 21 -12.47 -7.20 -4.25
C VAL A 21 -11.26 -6.56 -3.61
N TYR A 22 -10.59 -5.71 -4.39
CA TYR A 22 -9.53 -4.81 -4.00
C TYR A 22 -10.16 -3.47 -3.67
N SER A 23 -9.75 -2.87 -2.57
CA SER A 23 -10.30 -1.59 -2.11
C SER A 23 -9.18 -0.78 -1.51
N HIS A 24 -9.15 0.51 -1.86
CA HIS A 24 -8.25 1.45 -1.25
C HIS A 24 -9.01 2.71 -0.87
N GLU A 25 -8.65 3.27 0.28
CA GLU A 25 -9.16 4.54 0.75
C GLU A 25 -8.00 5.47 1.05
N PHE A 26 -8.06 6.68 0.50
CA PHE A 26 -7.06 7.70 0.76
C PHE A 26 -7.75 9.05 0.91
N ASP A 27 -7.48 9.76 2.01
CA ASP A 27 -8.07 11.08 2.31
C ASP A 27 -9.60 11.16 2.17
N GLY A 28 -10.31 10.06 2.48
CA GLY A 28 -11.76 9.95 2.37
C GLY A 28 -12.27 9.69 0.95
N HIS A 29 -11.35 9.46 0.01
CA HIS A 29 -11.63 9.00 -1.34
C HIS A 29 -11.48 7.49 -1.43
N LEU A 30 -12.60 6.82 -1.71
CA LEU A 30 -12.65 5.36 -1.85
C LEU A 30 -12.61 4.98 -3.31
N ALA A 31 -11.68 4.10 -3.68
CA ALA A 31 -11.61 3.45 -4.98
C ALA A 31 -11.64 1.94 -4.80
N HIS A 32 -12.38 1.26 -5.65
CA HIS A 32 -12.56 -0.18 -5.57
C HIS A 32 -12.39 -0.82 -6.93
N ILE A 33 -11.81 -2.01 -6.92
CA ILE A 33 -11.68 -2.87 -8.09
C ILE A 33 -12.16 -4.27 -7.70
N ALA A 34 -13.07 -4.83 -8.47
CA ALA A 34 -13.54 -6.21 -8.29
C ALA A 34 -13.17 -7.07 -9.48
N ARG A 35 -12.59 -8.23 -9.20
CA ARG A 35 -12.38 -9.29 -10.18
C ARG A 35 -13.60 -10.22 -10.18
N THR A 36 -14.15 -10.47 -11.36
CA THR A 36 -15.27 -11.38 -11.58
C THR A 36 -14.93 -12.36 -12.70
N PRO A 37 -15.66 -13.48 -12.85
CA PRO A 37 -15.49 -14.37 -14.01
C PRO A 37 -15.77 -13.67 -15.36
N LYS A 38 -16.42 -12.50 -15.35
CA LYS A 38 -16.74 -11.71 -16.54
C LYS A 38 -15.75 -10.56 -16.78
N GLY A 39 -14.67 -10.49 -16.00
CA GLY A 39 -13.65 -9.44 -16.06
C GLY A 39 -13.62 -8.56 -14.81
N MET A 40 -12.95 -7.41 -14.92
CA MET A 40 -12.76 -6.48 -13.83
C MET A 40 -13.75 -5.32 -13.86
N TRP A 41 -14.08 -4.82 -12.69
CA TRP A 41 -14.98 -3.71 -12.46
C TRP A 41 -14.32 -2.70 -11.54
N GLY A 42 -14.39 -1.42 -11.87
CA GLY A 42 -13.93 -0.32 -11.02
C GLY A 42 -15.11 0.54 -10.59
N TRP A 43 -15.06 1.08 -9.38
CA TRP A 43 -15.97 2.12 -8.91
C TRP A 43 -15.33 2.95 -7.80
N GLY A 44 -15.92 4.12 -7.54
CA GLY A 44 -15.40 5.04 -6.54
C GLY A 44 -14.73 6.25 -7.17
N TYR A 45 -13.87 6.91 -6.41
CA TYR A 45 -13.18 8.12 -6.79
C TYR A 45 -12.08 7.84 -7.82
N SER A 46 -12.10 8.58 -8.93
CA SER A 46 -11.20 8.44 -10.09
C SER A 46 -10.75 9.80 -10.65
N GLU A 47 -10.60 10.83 -9.82
CA GLU A 47 -10.18 12.17 -10.32
C GLU A 47 -8.81 12.16 -11.00
N LEU A 48 -7.90 11.28 -10.57
CA LEU A 48 -6.57 11.14 -11.18
C LEU A 48 -6.47 9.93 -12.10
N GLY A 49 -7.60 9.36 -12.54
CA GLY A 49 -7.60 8.22 -13.45
C GLY A 49 -7.08 6.90 -12.85
N GLN A 50 -7.06 6.78 -11.52
CA GLN A 50 -6.65 5.54 -10.83
C GLN A 50 -7.51 4.33 -11.24
N LEU A 51 -8.76 4.55 -11.64
CA LEU A 51 -9.63 3.47 -12.13
C LEU A 51 -9.55 3.26 -13.65
N GLY A 52 -8.74 4.03 -14.39
CA GLY A 52 -8.57 3.85 -15.83
C GLY A 52 -9.80 4.22 -16.69
N PHE A 53 -10.68 5.10 -16.20
CA PHE A 53 -11.82 5.63 -16.94
C PHE A 53 -11.55 7.03 -17.50
N GLN A 54 -12.02 7.33 -18.72
CA GLN A 54 -11.87 8.67 -19.34
C GLN A 54 -12.51 9.84 -18.58
N SER A 55 -13.25 9.58 -17.50
CA SER A 55 -13.92 10.57 -16.68
C SER A 55 -13.23 10.76 -15.33
N SER A 56 -12.99 12.02 -14.93
CA SER A 56 -12.64 12.39 -13.56
C SER A 56 -13.87 12.36 -12.64
N GLY A 57 -13.66 12.07 -11.35
CA GLY A 57 -14.70 12.14 -10.33
C GLY A 57 -15.13 10.76 -9.82
N PHE A 58 -16.33 10.68 -9.22
CA PHE A 58 -16.85 9.41 -8.72
C PHE A 58 -17.49 8.60 -9.86
N VAL A 59 -17.09 7.34 -9.99
CA VAL A 59 -17.53 6.43 -11.05
C VAL A 59 -18.37 5.33 -10.45
N ASP A 60 -19.56 5.11 -11.01
CA ASP A 60 -20.40 3.96 -10.69
C ASP A 60 -19.71 2.65 -11.11
N PRO A 61 -20.08 1.49 -10.55
CA PRO A 61 -19.59 0.17 -10.99
C PRO A 61 -19.58 0.01 -12.50
N THR A 62 -18.38 0.12 -13.07
CA THR A 62 -18.14 0.14 -14.51
C THR A 62 -17.06 -0.88 -14.84
N ARG A 63 -17.25 -1.60 -15.94
CA ARG A 63 -16.28 -2.60 -16.39
C ARG A 63 -14.98 -1.89 -16.82
N LEU A 64 -13.85 -2.31 -16.28
CA LEU A 64 -12.54 -1.79 -16.68
C LEU A 64 -12.23 -2.19 -18.12
N THR A 65 -11.71 -1.25 -18.89
CA THR A 65 -11.21 -1.49 -20.25
C THR A 65 -9.71 -1.24 -20.27
N PHE A 66 -8.95 -2.22 -20.74
CA PHE A 66 -7.51 -2.08 -20.93
C PHE A 66 -7.23 -1.67 -22.37
N PRO A 67 -6.25 -0.78 -22.63
CA PRO A 67 -5.84 -0.50 -24.00
C PRO A 67 -5.40 -1.80 -24.67
N ALA A 68 -5.70 -1.94 -25.96
CA ALA A 68 -5.13 -2.99 -26.77
C ALA A 68 -3.62 -2.78 -26.84
N CYS A 69 -2.86 -3.42 -25.96
CA CYS A 69 -1.42 -3.43 -26.07
C CYS A 69 -1.05 -4.33 -27.27
N PRO A 70 -0.23 -3.89 -28.22
CA PRO A 70 0.07 -4.68 -29.43
C PRO A 70 0.64 -6.08 -29.11
N LYS A 71 1.45 -6.19 -28.05
CA LYS A 71 1.93 -7.49 -27.52
C LYS A 71 0.80 -8.30 -26.88
N VAL A 72 -0.21 -7.64 -26.33
CA VAL A 72 -1.43 -8.27 -25.81
C VAL A 72 -2.30 -8.78 -26.96
N ALA A 73 -2.42 -8.07 -28.07
CA ALA A 73 -3.15 -8.56 -29.24
C ALA A 73 -2.51 -9.83 -29.85
N GLU A 74 -1.17 -9.91 -29.88
CA GLU A 74 -0.44 -11.11 -30.30
C GLU A 74 -0.60 -12.27 -29.30
N LEU A 75 -0.52 -12.01 -27.99
CA LEU A 75 -0.75 -13.05 -26.98
C LEU A 75 -2.23 -13.49 -26.95
N GLU A 76 -3.19 -12.55 -26.98
CA GLU A 76 -4.64 -12.80 -27.04
C GLU A 76 -5.05 -13.61 -28.28
N ALA A 77 -4.32 -13.49 -29.39
CA ALA A 77 -4.53 -14.33 -30.57
C ALA A 77 -4.08 -15.78 -30.33
N SER A 78 -3.10 -16.01 -29.45
CA SER A 78 -2.52 -17.32 -29.13
C SER A 78 -3.16 -18.05 -27.95
N LEU A 79 -3.86 -17.32 -27.05
CA LEU A 79 -4.47 -17.90 -25.86
C LEU A 79 -5.87 -18.50 -26.17
N PRO A 80 -6.22 -19.67 -25.59
CA PRO A 80 -7.58 -20.23 -25.62
C PRO A 80 -8.63 -19.22 -25.14
N ALA A 81 -9.84 -19.26 -25.71
CA ALA A 81 -10.91 -18.30 -25.41
C ALA A 81 -11.29 -18.16 -23.92
N TRP A 82 -10.97 -19.17 -23.09
CA TRP A 82 -11.20 -19.15 -21.65
C TRP A 82 -10.10 -18.42 -20.85
N GLU A 83 -8.89 -18.26 -21.40
CA GLU A 83 -7.82 -17.44 -20.81
C GLU A 83 -7.96 -15.95 -21.14
N LYS A 84 -8.67 -15.61 -22.24
CA LYS A 84 -8.98 -14.21 -22.64
C LYS A 84 -9.83 -13.43 -21.63
N HIS A 85 -10.38 -14.11 -20.62
CA HIS A 85 -11.25 -13.52 -19.61
C HIS A 85 -10.66 -13.52 -18.19
N GLY A 86 -9.43 -14.05 -18.01
CA GLY A 86 -8.82 -14.29 -16.70
C GLY A 86 -7.49 -13.57 -16.44
N MET A 87 -7.11 -12.58 -17.27
CA MET A 87 -5.73 -12.08 -17.38
C MET A 87 -5.31 -11.07 -16.31
N VAL A 88 -5.80 -11.17 -15.07
CA VAL A 88 -5.29 -10.37 -13.95
C VAL A 88 -4.77 -11.32 -12.89
N THR A 89 -3.47 -11.31 -12.71
CA THR A 89 -2.77 -12.15 -11.73
C THR A 89 -2.63 -11.43 -10.40
N ASP A 90 -2.52 -10.09 -10.43
CA ASP A 90 -2.35 -9.28 -9.24
C ASP A 90 -2.88 -7.85 -9.45
N VAL A 91 -3.30 -7.21 -8.37
CA VAL A 91 -3.74 -5.82 -8.36
C VAL A 91 -3.18 -5.15 -7.11
N SER A 92 -2.42 -4.07 -7.31
CA SER A 92 -1.98 -3.19 -6.23
C SER A 92 -2.58 -1.80 -6.43
N MET A 93 -3.11 -1.23 -5.36
CA MET A 93 -3.76 0.07 -5.39
C MET A 93 -3.29 0.92 -4.20
N ASP A 94 -3.07 2.20 -4.47
CA ASP A 94 -3.05 3.24 -3.44
C ASP A 94 -4.14 4.29 -3.71
N GLY A 95 -4.08 5.43 -3.01
CA GLY A 95 -5.06 6.52 -3.13
C GLY A 95 -5.22 7.11 -4.52
N TRP A 96 -4.15 7.07 -5.31
CA TRP A 96 -4.00 7.84 -6.54
C TRP A 96 -3.59 6.98 -7.72
N GLN A 97 -3.19 5.75 -7.47
CA GLN A 97 -2.55 4.87 -8.44
C GLN A 97 -3.09 3.46 -8.33
N THR A 98 -3.07 2.79 -9.46
CA THR A 98 -3.46 1.39 -9.57
C THR A 98 -2.54 0.72 -10.56
N PHE A 99 -1.99 -0.40 -10.15
CA PHE A 99 -1.19 -1.30 -10.96
C PHE A 99 -1.92 -2.63 -11.08
N ILE A 100 -2.00 -3.12 -12.30
CA ILE A 100 -2.64 -4.39 -12.61
C ILE A 100 -1.62 -5.25 -13.33
N LEU A 101 -1.28 -6.37 -12.71
CA LEU A 101 -0.45 -7.39 -13.32
C LEU A 101 -1.32 -8.31 -14.16
N THR A 102 -0.85 -8.57 -15.37
CA THR A 102 -1.46 -9.47 -16.33
C THR A 102 -0.40 -10.47 -16.81
N PRO A 103 -0.78 -11.64 -17.37
CA PRO A 103 0.17 -12.58 -17.97
C PRO A 103 1.06 -12.01 -19.07
N VAL A 104 0.70 -10.84 -19.60
CA VAL A 104 1.32 -10.16 -20.74
C VAL A 104 2.11 -8.92 -20.35
N GLY A 105 2.08 -8.54 -19.06
CA GLY A 105 2.78 -7.37 -18.54
C GLY A 105 1.95 -6.61 -17.52
N ILE A 106 2.33 -5.35 -17.30
CA ILE A 106 1.72 -4.49 -16.29
C ILE A 106 0.99 -3.36 -17.00
N VAL A 107 -0.20 -3.01 -16.50
CA VAL A 107 -0.88 -1.78 -16.86
C VAL A 107 -1.11 -0.94 -15.61
N ALA A 108 -1.05 0.38 -15.74
CA ALA A 108 -1.16 1.28 -14.61
C ALA A 108 -2.00 2.53 -14.93
N GLY A 109 -2.77 3.02 -13.96
CA GLY A 109 -3.69 4.16 -14.10
C GLY A 109 -2.97 5.51 -14.14
N ALA A 110 -3.61 6.57 -14.64
CA ALA A 110 -2.93 7.80 -15.11
C ALA A 110 -1.80 8.35 -14.24
N ASP A 111 -2.04 8.54 -12.94
CA ASP A 111 -1.06 9.19 -12.05
C ASP A 111 0.11 8.29 -11.65
N SER A 112 0.02 6.98 -11.94
CA SER A 112 1.10 6.03 -11.70
C SER A 112 2.29 6.18 -12.66
N THR A 113 2.06 6.81 -13.81
CA THR A 113 3.06 6.92 -14.89
C THR A 113 4.24 7.79 -14.51
N TRP A 114 4.11 8.69 -13.52
CA TRP A 114 5.22 9.48 -12.99
C TRP A 114 6.39 8.61 -12.51
N TYR A 115 6.10 7.36 -12.13
CA TYR A 115 7.03 6.51 -11.41
C TYR A 115 7.55 5.33 -12.21
N VAL A 116 6.92 4.97 -13.34
CA VAL A 116 7.21 3.71 -14.06
C VAL A 116 7.34 3.86 -15.59
N GLY A 117 7.55 5.05 -16.11
CA GLY A 117 7.94 5.21 -17.51
C GLY A 117 8.03 6.64 -18.03
N PRO A 118 8.49 6.82 -19.28
CA PRO A 118 8.65 8.13 -19.91
C PRO A 118 7.33 8.67 -20.52
N VAL A 119 6.17 8.18 -20.09
CA VAL A 119 4.90 8.59 -20.70
C VAL A 119 4.69 10.08 -20.44
N GLU A 120 4.50 10.84 -21.52
CA GLU A 120 4.25 12.28 -21.44
C GLU A 120 3.07 12.54 -20.51
N ARG A 121 3.21 13.58 -19.67
CA ARG A 121 2.36 13.96 -18.52
C ARG A 121 0.88 14.26 -18.83
N GLU A 122 0.39 13.95 -20.01
CA GLU A 122 -1.02 14.15 -20.31
C GLU A 122 -1.81 13.18 -19.45
N ASN A 123 -2.59 13.73 -18.50
CA ASN A 123 -3.55 13.09 -17.59
C ASN A 123 -4.48 12.15 -18.33
N SER A 124 -3.92 11.04 -18.77
CA SER A 124 -4.60 10.07 -19.57
C SER A 124 -5.25 9.17 -18.56
N HIS A 125 -6.51 9.48 -18.25
CA HIS A 125 -7.30 8.74 -17.27
C HIS A 125 -7.53 7.26 -17.63
N LEU A 126 -6.79 6.71 -18.60
CA LEU A 126 -6.83 5.34 -19.05
C LEU A 126 -5.71 4.55 -18.37
N PHE A 127 -5.82 3.21 -18.41
CA PHE A 127 -4.68 2.37 -18.10
C PHE A 127 -3.64 2.45 -19.23
N HIS A 128 -2.35 2.48 -18.87
CA HIS A 128 -1.23 2.47 -19.83
C HIS A 128 -0.32 1.29 -19.57
N PRO A 129 0.24 0.66 -20.63
CA PRO A 129 1.28 -0.35 -20.46
C PRO A 129 2.50 0.23 -19.77
N VAL A 130 3.02 -0.49 -18.78
CA VAL A 130 4.25 -0.13 -18.06
C VAL A 130 5.44 -0.82 -18.72
N SER A 131 6.52 -0.06 -18.95
CA SER A 131 7.75 -0.62 -19.49
C SER A 131 8.54 -1.33 -18.39
N VAL A 132 8.80 -2.62 -18.60
CA VAL A 132 9.63 -3.44 -17.70
C VAL A 132 10.97 -3.78 -18.38
N PRO A 133 12.02 -4.11 -17.61
CA PRO A 133 13.30 -4.53 -18.19
C PRO A 133 13.13 -5.70 -19.16
N THR A 134 13.97 -5.75 -20.21
CA THR A 134 13.88 -6.81 -21.21
C THR A 134 14.11 -8.18 -20.57
N GLY A 135 13.21 -9.13 -20.84
CA GLY A 135 13.25 -10.47 -20.25
C GLY A 135 12.74 -10.54 -18.80
N PHE A 136 12.20 -9.45 -18.26
CA PHE A 136 11.58 -9.43 -16.94
C PHE A 136 10.06 -9.63 -17.07
N VAL A 137 9.55 -10.74 -16.52
CA VAL A 137 8.12 -11.05 -16.46
C VAL A 137 7.71 -11.10 -15.00
N PRO A 138 7.06 -10.05 -14.48
CA PRO A 138 6.74 -9.99 -13.06
C PRO A 138 5.72 -11.05 -12.66
N ASP A 139 5.90 -11.63 -11.48
CA ASP A 139 4.95 -12.54 -10.84
C ASP A 139 4.16 -11.86 -9.72
N HIS A 140 4.66 -10.74 -9.18
CA HIS A 140 4.03 -9.98 -8.10
C HIS A 140 4.33 -8.48 -8.20
N ILE A 141 3.38 -7.65 -7.78
CA ILE A 141 3.53 -6.20 -7.67
C ILE A 141 3.41 -5.80 -6.20
N MET A 142 4.39 -5.05 -5.70
CA MET A 142 4.27 -4.33 -4.45
C MET A 142 4.31 -2.85 -4.75
N HIS A 143 3.26 -2.12 -4.36
CA HIS A 143 3.20 -0.69 -4.62
C HIS A 143 2.67 0.04 -3.40
N ALA A 144 3.27 1.21 -3.16
CA ALA A 144 2.88 2.11 -2.10
C ALA A 144 3.28 3.53 -2.51
N TRP A 145 2.38 4.50 -2.29
CA TRP A 145 2.42 5.93 -2.68
C TRP A 145 3.31 6.29 -3.88
N ASN A 146 4.63 6.33 -3.69
CA ASN A 146 5.59 6.80 -4.69
C ASN A 146 6.63 5.74 -5.11
N THR A 147 6.37 4.47 -4.82
CA THR A 147 7.31 3.37 -5.04
C THR A 147 6.60 2.13 -5.55
N VAL A 148 7.16 1.56 -6.61
CA VAL A 148 6.70 0.29 -7.20
C VAL A 148 7.87 -0.68 -7.22
N ILE A 149 7.64 -1.86 -6.67
CA ILE A 149 8.56 -2.99 -6.75
C ILE A 149 7.89 -4.10 -7.55
N LEU A 150 8.63 -4.62 -8.51
CA LEU A 150 8.23 -5.78 -9.29
C LEU A 150 9.14 -6.96 -8.93
N SER A 151 8.54 -8.12 -8.69
CA SER A 151 9.26 -9.35 -8.40
C SER A 151 9.20 -10.31 -9.58
N MET A 152 10.28 -11.05 -9.81
CA MET A 152 10.37 -12.18 -10.73
C MET A 152 11.29 -13.23 -10.10
N GLY A 153 10.72 -14.20 -9.39
CA GLY A 153 11.50 -15.12 -8.57
C GLY A 153 12.33 -14.37 -7.52
N ASP A 154 13.65 -14.59 -7.50
CA ASP A 154 14.57 -13.94 -6.55
C ASP A 154 15.05 -12.55 -7.01
N ARG A 155 14.71 -12.12 -8.23
CA ARG A 155 15.09 -10.80 -8.75
C ARG A 155 13.98 -9.80 -8.51
N GLN A 156 14.33 -8.64 -7.98
CA GLN A 156 13.41 -7.53 -7.80
C GLN A 156 13.95 -6.26 -8.43
N VAL A 157 13.02 -5.46 -8.95
CA VAL A 157 13.32 -4.14 -9.51
C VAL A 157 12.40 -3.10 -8.90
N ILE A 158 12.91 -1.89 -8.74
CA ILE A 158 12.23 -0.78 -8.09
C ILE A 158 12.21 0.46 -9.00
N SER A 159 11.16 1.25 -8.88
CA SER A 159 10.97 2.53 -9.59
C SER A 159 10.15 3.47 -8.70
N GLY A 160 10.32 4.79 -8.84
CA GLY A 160 9.62 5.75 -7.99
C GLY A 160 10.34 7.07 -7.71
N VAL A 161 9.71 7.88 -6.85
CA VAL A 161 10.27 9.12 -6.30
C VAL A 161 11.34 8.78 -5.28
N ASN A 162 12.41 9.56 -5.29
CA ASN A 162 13.56 9.32 -4.43
C ASN A 162 14.19 10.59 -3.86
N TRP A 163 13.47 11.72 -3.84
CA TRP A 163 13.99 13.02 -3.35
C TRP A 163 14.56 12.97 -1.92
N TYR A 164 14.10 12.02 -1.11
CA TYR A 164 14.55 11.83 0.27
C TYR A 164 15.38 10.55 0.46
N GLY A 165 15.69 9.82 -0.60
CA GLY A 165 16.32 8.50 -0.53
C GLY A 165 15.33 7.37 -0.26
N GLN A 166 14.03 7.58 -0.51
CA GLN A 166 12.95 6.61 -0.22
C GLN A 166 13.18 5.23 -0.85
N LEU A 167 13.88 5.15 -1.98
CA LEU A 167 14.14 3.89 -2.67
C LEU A 167 15.28 3.07 -2.04
N GLY A 168 16.07 3.67 -1.14
CA GLY A 168 17.15 2.96 -0.46
C GLY A 168 18.35 2.60 -1.35
N LEU A 169 18.53 3.30 -2.48
CA LEU A 169 19.54 3.02 -3.51
C LEU A 169 20.90 3.71 -3.27
N GLY A 170 21.04 4.46 -2.18
CA GLY A 170 22.26 5.22 -1.84
C GLY A 170 22.38 6.58 -2.53
N HIS A 171 21.32 7.07 -3.18
CA HIS A 171 21.24 8.38 -3.83
C HIS A 171 19.82 8.95 -3.80
N GLU A 172 19.64 10.18 -4.28
CA GLU A 172 18.34 10.91 -4.27
C GLU A 172 17.69 11.06 -5.66
N ASN A 173 18.32 10.50 -6.69
CA ASN A 173 17.76 10.57 -8.04
C ASN A 173 16.50 9.70 -8.14
N ASP A 174 15.42 10.29 -8.66
CA ASP A 174 14.20 9.57 -9.02
C ASP A 174 14.51 8.48 -10.05
N MET A 175 13.72 7.41 -9.98
CA MET A 175 13.80 6.30 -10.91
C MET A 175 12.51 6.28 -11.72
N SER A 176 12.55 6.87 -12.92
CA SER A 176 11.44 6.81 -13.89
C SER A 176 11.40 5.50 -14.68
N GLY A 177 12.37 4.62 -14.45
CA GLY A 177 12.41 3.27 -14.98
C GLY A 177 12.97 2.31 -13.92
N PHE A 178 12.60 1.05 -14.07
CA PHE A 178 12.96 -0.01 -13.13
C PHE A 178 14.47 -0.27 -13.10
N VAL A 179 15.04 -0.24 -11.91
CA VAL A 179 16.42 -0.64 -11.61
C VAL A 179 16.45 -1.81 -10.63
N ASP A 180 17.51 -2.60 -10.69
CA ASP A 180 17.68 -3.74 -9.79
C ASP A 180 17.75 -3.28 -8.33
N LEU A 181 16.99 -3.95 -7.48
CA LEU A 181 16.98 -3.71 -6.05
C LEU A 181 18.12 -4.51 -5.40
N PRO A 182 19.02 -3.90 -4.61
CA PRO A 182 20.19 -4.59 -4.06
C PRO A 182 19.89 -5.45 -2.83
N PHE A 183 18.62 -5.57 -2.44
CA PHE A 183 18.12 -6.38 -1.33
C PHE A 183 16.74 -6.93 -1.68
N ARG A 184 16.32 -7.98 -0.99
CA ARG A 184 14.99 -8.57 -1.15
C ARG A 184 13.96 -7.77 -0.37
N VAL A 185 12.74 -7.65 -0.88
CA VAL A 185 11.60 -7.03 -0.22
C VAL A 185 10.43 -8.00 -0.29
N ASP A 186 9.94 -8.41 0.87
CA ASP A 186 8.75 -9.25 0.99
C ASP A 186 7.47 -8.40 1.07
N ARG A 187 7.55 -7.19 1.63
CA ARG A 187 6.48 -6.19 1.64
C ARG A 187 7.05 -4.77 1.74
N ILE A 188 6.31 -3.79 1.23
CA ILE A 188 6.63 -2.37 1.36
C ILE A 188 5.49 -1.63 2.02
N MET A 189 5.82 -0.63 2.82
CA MET A 189 4.88 0.36 3.32
C MET A 189 5.50 1.75 3.12
N SER A 190 4.70 2.73 2.72
CA SER A 190 5.21 4.04 2.33
C SER A 190 4.47 5.18 3.02
N ASN A 191 5.19 6.27 3.14
CA ASN A 191 4.71 7.62 3.42
C ASN A 191 5.17 8.53 2.26
N ASP A 192 4.72 9.77 2.23
CA ASP A 192 5.27 10.83 1.39
C ASP A 192 6.80 10.90 1.38
N TYR A 193 7.45 10.67 2.51
CA TYR A 193 8.88 10.98 2.68
C TYR A 193 9.80 9.78 2.90
N PHE A 194 9.24 8.60 3.19
CA PHE A 194 10.04 7.40 3.47
C PHE A 194 9.29 6.11 3.16
N ASN A 195 10.07 5.04 3.03
CA ASN A 195 9.62 3.67 2.91
C ASN A 195 10.13 2.83 4.07
N VAL A 196 9.30 1.88 4.48
CA VAL A 196 9.70 0.75 5.31
C VAL A 196 9.51 -0.53 4.52
N PHE A 197 10.59 -1.28 4.36
CA PHE A 197 10.61 -2.55 3.67
C PHE A 197 10.65 -3.67 4.70
N LEU A 198 9.80 -4.68 4.55
CA LEU A 198 10.01 -5.98 5.16
C LEU A 198 10.90 -6.79 4.23
N SER A 199 12.05 -7.23 4.72
CA SER A 199 13.10 -7.94 3.99
C SER A 199 13.65 -9.05 4.86
N ASP A 200 13.46 -10.32 4.50
CA ASP A 200 14.03 -11.46 5.22
C ASP A 200 13.75 -11.43 6.74
N ARG A 201 12.51 -11.06 7.12
CA ARG A 201 12.08 -10.86 8.53
C ARG A 201 12.85 -9.74 9.25
N GLN A 202 13.31 -8.74 8.52
CA GLN A 202 13.86 -7.51 9.05
C GLN A 202 13.11 -6.32 8.46
N LEU A 203 12.94 -5.26 9.26
CA LEU A 203 12.44 -3.99 8.73
C LEU A 203 13.63 -3.13 8.34
N LEU A 204 13.67 -2.74 7.07
CA LEU A 204 14.60 -1.77 6.53
C LEU A 204 13.89 -0.43 6.37
N PHE A 205 14.60 0.66 6.62
CA PHE A 205 14.11 2.02 6.45
C PHE A 205 14.92 2.74 5.38
N ALA A 206 14.25 3.50 4.52
CA ALA A 206 14.89 4.45 3.61
C ALA A 206 14.02 5.69 3.41
N GLY A 207 14.63 6.86 3.26
CA GLY A 207 13.92 8.13 3.15
C GLY A 207 14.26 9.14 4.25
N GLU A 208 13.43 10.19 4.38
CA GLU A 208 13.59 11.21 5.43
C GLU A 208 13.28 10.62 6.80
N VAL A 209 14.23 10.70 7.72
CA VAL A 209 14.12 10.15 9.07
C VAL A 209 13.16 11.02 9.88
N PRO A 210 11.96 10.50 10.23
CA PRO A 210 11.05 11.24 11.07
C PRO A 210 11.62 11.31 12.49
N ARG A 211 11.28 12.36 13.23
CA ARG A 211 11.69 12.60 14.62
C ARG A 211 11.75 11.35 15.52
N PRO A 212 10.76 10.44 15.53
CA PRO A 212 10.76 9.31 16.45
C PRO A 212 11.78 8.26 16.09
N ILE A 213 12.06 8.03 14.81
CA ILE A 213 13.09 7.07 14.44
C ILE A 213 14.44 7.61 14.92
N ALA A 214 14.69 8.91 14.76
CA ALA A 214 15.87 9.57 15.30
C ALA A 214 15.94 9.48 16.85
N GLN A 215 14.84 9.75 17.54
CA GLN A 215 14.82 9.77 19.02
C GLN A 215 14.76 8.39 19.68
N SER A 216 14.21 7.38 19.01
CA SER A 216 14.10 6.02 19.52
C SER A 216 15.43 5.26 19.45
N GLY A 217 16.39 5.77 18.67
CA GLY A 217 17.64 5.06 18.37
C GLY A 217 17.45 3.83 17.49
N LEU A 218 16.29 3.68 16.82
CA LEU A 218 16.05 2.61 15.85
C LEU A 218 17.00 2.73 14.65
N LEU A 219 17.41 3.95 14.31
CA LEU A 219 18.48 4.25 13.36
C LEU A 219 19.60 5.00 14.06
N SER A 220 20.68 4.30 14.38
CA SER A 220 21.85 4.92 15.01
C SER A 220 22.54 5.89 14.06
N GLY A 221 22.86 7.10 14.54
CA GLY A 221 23.60 8.10 13.76
C GLY A 221 22.74 9.00 12.88
N TYR A 222 21.42 8.88 12.95
CA TYR A 222 20.48 9.74 12.24
C TYR A 222 19.74 10.68 13.19
N SER A 223 19.61 11.93 12.78
CA SER A 223 18.78 12.97 13.38
C SER A 223 17.47 13.13 12.62
N GLU A 224 16.51 13.86 13.20
CA GLU A 224 15.28 14.23 12.51
C GLU A 224 15.57 15.02 11.24
N GLY A 225 14.95 14.64 10.12
CA GLY A 225 15.13 15.27 8.83
C GLY A 225 16.38 14.81 8.06
N ASP A 226 17.24 13.99 8.68
CA ASP A 226 18.33 13.34 7.94
C ASP A 226 17.74 12.40 6.89
N LYS A 227 18.46 12.21 5.79
CA LYS A 227 18.04 11.31 4.72
C LYS A 227 18.78 9.99 4.81
N CYS A 228 18.04 8.91 5.03
CA CYS A 228 18.52 7.55 5.00
C CYS A 228 18.54 7.05 3.55
N LEU A 229 19.61 7.39 2.82
CA LEU A 229 19.71 7.13 1.38
C LEU A 229 19.82 5.65 1.02
N THR A 230 20.36 4.83 1.93
CA THR A 230 20.47 3.38 1.77
C THR A 230 19.46 2.72 2.70
N ALA A 231 18.81 1.65 2.22
CA ALA A 231 17.93 0.85 3.06
C ALA A 231 18.70 0.32 4.28
N THR A 232 18.32 0.82 5.46
CA THR A 232 19.06 0.60 6.71
C THR A 232 18.19 -0.18 7.69
N PRO A 233 18.72 -1.26 8.29
CA PRO A 233 17.98 -2.04 9.28
C PRO A 233 17.52 -1.21 10.49
N LEU A 234 16.23 -1.30 10.80
CA LEU A 234 15.67 -0.80 12.05
C LEU A 234 15.99 -1.76 13.19
N ARG A 235 16.58 -1.25 14.27
CA ARG A 235 17.01 -2.06 15.42
C ARG A 235 16.04 -1.96 16.58
N PHE A 236 15.19 -2.96 16.74
CA PHE A 236 14.25 -3.02 17.86
C PHE A 236 14.88 -3.72 19.07
N ARG A 237 14.58 -3.23 20.28
CA ARG A 237 14.95 -3.91 21.54
C ARG A 237 13.98 -5.02 21.93
N GLU A 238 12.80 -4.99 21.35
CA GLU A 238 11.68 -5.88 21.65
C GLU A 238 11.18 -6.50 20.34
N ARG A 239 10.57 -7.67 20.45
CA ARG A 239 10.01 -8.39 19.30
C ARG A 239 8.85 -7.62 18.70
N VAL A 240 8.96 -7.25 17.42
CA VAL A 240 7.90 -6.55 16.68
C VAL A 240 6.88 -7.58 16.21
N LYS A 241 5.60 -7.33 16.49
CA LYS A 241 4.43 -8.14 16.15
C LYS A 241 3.62 -7.58 14.99
N GLY A 242 3.71 -6.28 14.76
CA GLY A 242 2.96 -5.61 13.72
C GLY A 242 3.58 -4.29 13.36
N PHE A 243 3.41 -3.91 12.10
CA PHE A 243 3.87 -2.63 11.59
C PHE A 243 2.82 -2.03 10.66
N PHE A 244 2.69 -0.72 10.70
CA PHE A 244 1.81 0.07 9.84
C PHE A 244 2.49 1.40 9.51
N CYS A 245 2.41 1.80 8.24
CA CYS A 245 2.86 3.09 7.77
C CYS A 245 1.76 3.73 6.93
N GLY A 246 1.33 4.92 7.33
CA GLY A 246 0.54 5.85 6.52
C GLY A 246 1.15 7.24 6.66
N TYR A 247 0.34 8.27 6.94
CA TYR A 247 0.84 9.55 7.46
C TYR A 247 1.62 9.39 8.78
N GLU A 248 1.32 8.31 9.49
CA GLU A 248 1.82 7.96 10.80
C GLU A 248 2.60 6.65 10.73
N LEU A 249 3.65 6.53 11.54
CA LEU A 249 4.38 5.29 11.72
C LEU A 249 3.90 4.62 13.01
N ILE A 250 3.40 3.39 12.89
CA ILE A 250 2.92 2.62 14.04
C ILE A 250 3.59 1.25 14.03
N TRP A 251 4.16 0.85 15.16
CA TRP A 251 4.64 -0.52 15.33
C TRP A 251 4.24 -1.08 16.69
N VAL A 252 3.98 -2.37 16.71
CA VAL A 252 3.54 -3.12 17.90
C VAL A 252 4.66 -4.07 18.28
N THR A 253 5.08 -4.06 19.54
CA THR A 253 6.06 -4.99 20.12
C THR A 253 5.37 -5.93 21.12
N GLU A 254 6.11 -6.94 21.63
CA GLU A 254 5.68 -7.75 22.78
C GLU A 254 5.52 -6.86 24.03
N GLY A 255 4.31 -6.33 24.21
CA GLY A 255 3.91 -5.56 25.38
C GLY A 255 3.76 -4.06 25.16
N ARG A 256 4.07 -3.50 23.98
CA ARG A 256 3.90 -2.06 23.66
C ARG A 256 3.49 -1.83 22.21
N THR A 257 3.04 -0.62 21.90
CA THR A 257 2.63 -0.10 20.58
C THR A 257 3.14 1.32 20.63
N HIS A 258 3.93 1.61 19.64
CA HIS A 258 4.53 2.89 19.44
C HIS A 258 3.75 3.48 18.28
N MET A 259 3.04 4.58 18.55
CA MET A 259 2.28 5.32 17.55
C MET A 259 2.95 6.67 17.37
N TYR A 260 3.13 7.10 16.12
CA TYR A 260 3.68 8.41 15.83
C TYR A 260 2.89 9.16 14.78
N SER A 261 2.53 10.40 15.14
CA SER A 261 1.99 11.40 14.25
C SER A 261 3.02 12.50 13.96
N ARG A 262 3.14 12.93 12.70
CA ARG A 262 3.95 14.09 12.30
C ARG A 262 3.69 15.31 13.19
N ASP A 263 2.42 15.51 13.58
CA ASP A 263 1.99 16.69 14.31
C ASP A 263 2.14 16.57 15.83
N LYS A 264 2.20 15.34 16.39
CA LYS A 264 2.29 15.09 17.84
C LYS A 264 2.93 13.75 18.18
N GLN A 265 3.81 13.76 19.17
CA GLN A 265 4.39 12.53 19.71
C GLN A 265 3.53 11.99 20.86
N TYR A 266 3.04 10.76 20.72
CA TYR A 266 2.36 10.04 21.79
C TYR A 266 2.99 8.67 21.98
N SER A 267 4.01 8.59 22.84
CA SER A 267 4.40 7.31 23.43
C SER A 267 3.48 7.04 24.61
N VAL A 268 2.42 6.28 24.37
CA VAL A 268 1.54 5.84 25.46
C VAL A 268 2.03 4.46 25.90
N PRO A 269 2.61 4.31 27.10
CA PRO A 269 2.81 2.97 27.64
C PRO A 269 1.43 2.35 27.82
N PHE A 270 1.21 1.22 27.18
CA PHE A 270 0.14 0.30 27.54
C PHE A 270 0.78 -1.07 27.69
N GLU A 271 0.21 -1.89 28.57
CA GLU A 271 0.45 -3.32 28.57
C GLU A 271 -0.44 -3.93 27.50
N ALA A 272 0.14 -4.40 26.40
CA ALA A 272 -0.55 -5.37 25.54
C ALA A 272 -0.51 -6.73 26.26
N THR A 273 -1.43 -6.98 27.19
CA THR A 273 -1.68 -8.33 27.66
C THR A 273 -2.37 -9.11 26.54
N ALA A 274 -1.55 -9.72 25.67
CA ALA A 274 -1.94 -10.63 24.60
C ALA A 274 -2.86 -10.05 23.50
N PHE A 275 -2.54 -10.37 22.24
CA PHE A 275 -3.46 -10.22 21.10
C PHE A 275 -4.75 -11.08 21.23
N ASP A 276 -4.94 -11.78 22.36
CA ASP A 276 -6.18 -12.51 22.70
C ASP A 276 -7.19 -11.69 23.51
N SER A 277 -6.77 -10.57 24.13
CA SER A 277 -7.63 -9.83 25.06
C SER A 277 -8.18 -8.54 24.43
N ARG A 278 -9.49 -8.36 24.58
CA ARG A 278 -10.36 -7.52 23.75
C ARG A 278 -10.26 -6.01 24.01
N GLN A 279 -9.11 -5.47 24.41
CA GLN A 279 -8.97 -4.04 24.69
C GLN A 279 -7.58 -3.49 24.32
N VAL A 280 -7.54 -2.46 23.49
CA VAL A 280 -6.35 -1.67 23.14
C VAL A 280 -6.66 -0.22 23.47
N ARG A 281 -5.85 0.41 24.31
CA ARG A 281 -6.08 1.76 24.82
C ARG A 281 -5.35 2.78 23.95
N ILE A 282 -6.06 3.44 23.04
CA ILE A 282 -5.51 4.50 22.17
C ILE A 282 -5.93 5.87 22.71
N ARG A 283 -4.96 6.72 23.06
CA ARG A 283 -5.21 8.14 23.34
C ARG A 283 -5.10 8.95 22.04
N GLY A 284 -6.24 9.27 21.42
CA GLY A 284 -6.29 10.09 20.20
C GLY A 284 -7.69 10.15 19.59
N ARG A 285 -7.95 11.00 18.59
CA ARG A 285 -9.24 11.06 17.85
C ARG A 285 -9.28 10.10 16.65
N TYR A 286 -8.42 9.09 16.61
CA TYR A 286 -8.30 8.20 15.46
C TYR A 286 -9.10 6.93 15.70
N THR A 287 -9.85 6.51 14.69
CA THR A 287 -10.47 5.18 14.65
C THR A 287 -9.55 4.27 13.86
N LEU A 288 -8.86 3.37 14.54
CA LEU A 288 -8.03 2.35 13.90
C LEU A 288 -8.84 1.05 13.82
N SER A 289 -9.09 0.58 12.60
CA SER A 289 -9.68 -0.73 12.35
C SER A 289 -8.58 -1.75 12.11
N PHE A 290 -8.69 -2.93 12.69
CA PHE A 290 -7.74 -4.01 12.49
C PHE A 290 -8.41 -5.37 12.49
N ARG A 291 -7.74 -6.33 11.85
CA ARG A 291 -8.19 -7.71 11.71
C ARG A 291 -7.26 -8.61 12.49
N ASN A 292 -7.80 -9.44 13.38
CA ASN A 292 -6.97 -10.39 14.14
C ASN A 292 -6.61 -11.64 13.30
N SER A 293 -5.81 -12.54 13.87
CA SER A 293 -5.40 -13.79 13.21
C SER A 293 -6.56 -14.76 12.94
N THR A 294 -7.72 -14.62 13.60
CA THR A 294 -8.93 -15.40 13.33
C THR A 294 -9.82 -14.78 12.26
N GLY A 295 -9.42 -13.63 11.70
CA GLY A 295 -10.12 -12.92 10.64
C GLY A 295 -11.25 -12.02 11.12
N GLN A 296 -11.45 -11.85 12.44
CA GLN A 296 -12.43 -10.95 13.04
C GLN A 296 -11.95 -9.50 13.01
N TRP A 297 -12.89 -8.57 12.78
CA TRP A 297 -12.62 -7.14 12.73
C TRP A 297 -12.92 -6.46 14.05
N PHE A 298 -12.05 -5.51 14.40
CA PHE A 298 -12.20 -4.63 15.54
C PHE A 298 -11.94 -3.20 15.09
N TYR A 299 -12.63 -2.23 15.69
CA TYR A 299 -12.18 -0.85 15.64
C TYR A 299 -11.89 -0.34 17.05
N ALA A 300 -10.82 0.45 17.17
CA ALA A 300 -10.49 1.17 18.38
C ALA A 300 -11.30 2.46 18.42
N LYS A 301 -12.30 2.50 19.30
CA LYS A 301 -13.13 3.69 19.55
C LYS A 301 -12.62 4.41 20.78
N THR A 302 -12.12 5.63 20.63
CA THR A 302 -11.79 6.47 21.78
C THR A 302 -13.07 6.86 22.52
N VAL A 303 -13.24 6.35 23.73
CA VAL A 303 -14.23 6.82 24.72
C VAL A 303 -13.65 7.99 25.52
N SER A 304 -14.52 8.77 26.15
CA SER A 304 -14.11 9.87 27.04
C SER A 304 -13.02 9.40 28.00
N ASP A 305 -12.00 10.22 28.19
CA ASP A 305 -10.77 9.96 28.98
C ASP A 305 -9.65 9.18 28.25
N GLY A 306 -9.74 9.04 26.92
CA GLY A 306 -8.64 8.51 26.12
C GLY A 306 -8.40 7.01 26.31
N VAL A 307 -9.44 6.31 26.73
CA VAL A 307 -9.52 4.85 26.65
C VAL A 307 -10.04 4.54 25.25
N ALA A 308 -9.37 3.70 24.48
CA ALA A 308 -10.03 3.11 23.32
C ALA A 308 -10.62 1.75 23.71
N GLU A 309 -11.87 1.54 23.32
CA GLU A 309 -12.52 0.25 23.42
C GLU A 309 -12.36 -0.45 22.07
N LEU A 310 -12.00 -1.74 22.08
CA LEU A 310 -12.11 -2.55 20.88
C LEU A 310 -13.50 -3.06 20.77
N VAL A 311 -14.20 -2.52 19.80
CA VAL A 311 -15.54 -2.96 19.47
C VAL A 311 -15.40 -3.93 18.32
N GLU A 312 -15.73 -5.21 18.57
CA GLU A 312 -15.93 -6.18 17.49
C GLU A 312 -16.96 -5.59 16.53
N CYS A 313 -16.60 -5.52 15.26
CA CYS A 313 -17.46 -4.96 14.23
C CYS A 313 -17.58 -5.94 13.06
N GLU A 314 -18.66 -5.78 12.30
CA GLU A 314 -18.64 -6.24 10.92
C GLU A 314 -17.51 -5.52 10.18
N ALA A 315 -16.95 -6.16 9.15
CA ALA A 315 -15.85 -5.61 8.36
C ALA A 315 -16.07 -4.11 8.10
N PRO A 316 -15.24 -3.24 8.68
CA PRO A 316 -15.49 -1.81 8.65
C PRO A 316 -15.38 -1.33 7.21
N ARG A 317 -16.06 -0.21 6.91
CA ARG A 317 -15.92 0.46 5.60
C ARG A 317 -14.49 0.95 5.34
N TRP A 318 -13.66 0.99 6.39
CA TRP A 318 -12.32 1.55 6.44
C TRP A 318 -11.40 0.53 7.12
N SER A 319 -10.28 0.16 6.49
CA SER A 319 -9.31 -0.74 7.10
C SER A 319 -7.89 -0.42 6.68
N ALA A 320 -7.00 -0.34 7.66
CA ALA A 320 -5.57 -0.48 7.45
C ALA A 320 -5.18 -1.94 7.70
N GLU A 321 -4.38 -2.54 6.81
CA GLU A 321 -3.79 -3.85 7.08
C GLU A 321 -2.61 -3.67 8.05
N ILE A 322 -2.72 -4.22 9.26
CA ILE A 322 -1.54 -4.43 10.10
C ILE A 322 -0.83 -5.64 9.52
N ILE A 323 0.40 -5.45 9.07
CA ILE A 323 1.22 -6.56 8.60
C ILE A 323 1.74 -7.29 9.83
N PRO A 324 1.30 -8.54 10.10
CA PRO A 324 1.89 -9.32 11.17
C PRO A 324 3.34 -9.61 10.80
N VAL A 325 4.26 -9.08 11.59
CA VAL A 325 5.68 -9.39 11.49
C VAL A 325 6.05 -10.15 12.75
N ASP A 326 6.89 -11.16 12.63
CA ASP A 326 7.37 -11.90 13.79
C ASP A 326 8.88 -11.80 13.85
N LEU A 327 9.34 -10.66 14.36
CA LEU A 327 10.77 -10.30 14.34
C LEU A 327 11.36 -10.55 15.72
N ASP A 328 12.08 -11.66 15.89
CA ASP A 328 12.83 -11.92 17.11
C ASP A 328 14.08 -11.01 17.12
N PRO A 329 14.23 -10.10 18.09
CA PRO A 329 15.35 -9.16 18.14
C PRO A 329 16.70 -9.84 18.33
N TRP A 330 16.73 -11.15 18.61
CA TRP A 330 17.93 -11.95 18.86
C TRP A 330 18.19 -13.05 17.83
N ALA A 331 17.47 -13.11 16.71
CA ALA A 331 17.60 -14.23 15.77
C ALA A 331 18.98 -14.35 15.08
N GLU A 332 19.83 -13.31 15.11
CA GLU A 332 21.16 -13.30 14.47
C GLU A 332 22.29 -12.67 15.31
N LEU A 333 22.16 -12.65 16.65
CA LEU A 333 23.28 -12.50 17.59
C LEU A 333 23.52 -13.83 18.30
#